data_AF-A0A7K9E081-F1
#
_entry.id   AF-A0A7K9E081-F1
#
_cell.length_a   1.000
_cell.length_b   1.000
_cell.length_c   1.000
_cell.angle_alpha   90.00
_cell.angle_beta   90.00
_cell.angle_gamma   90.00
#
_symmetry.space_group_name_H-M   'P 1'
#
loop_
_entity.id
_entity.type
_entity.pdbx_description
1 polymer ?
#
loop_
_entity_poly.entity_id
_entity_poly.type
_entity_poly.pdbx_seq_one_letter_code
_entity_poly.pdbx_strand_id
1 'polypeptide(L)'
;SMPSEILIKIFSCLDAASLLSVGCVNNRFYHLANDNGIWLKIYSSRFQPKRAARKMKTEQTEAGSLGCAALCDRNPGYWKKEYIAKQIAAVKTRVMQLVISLDPYTGLPCKNREAIKASGLSWIIVLEDRYGKKHVMEKANLLFKDTSVTILWYSTCWPCLDILSSLKLFGVMPLFPDQSRAPRKNRPHRCSLIAEYHLANLTESSVAVGADKLVQLFSLSPGLLVGLWKEKNEIAFVMASLHYHQLLERSTLGSTTVQYVLPLNQPVLDDTDPEYGLHDYSLHIDMHGRTCTYLCETFRSLFCRKGGV
;
A
#
# COMPACT_ATOMS: atom_id res chain seq x y z
N SER A 1 39.49 10.52 -2.67
CA SER A 1 38.29 9.78 -2.21
C SER A 1 38.29 9.68 -0.69
N MET A 2 37.16 9.89 0.00
CA MET A 2 37.13 9.79 1.47
C MET A 2 37.39 8.35 1.96
N PRO A 3 38.10 8.16 3.08
CA PRO A 3 38.27 6.87 3.77
C PRO A 3 36.94 6.29 4.26
N SER A 4 36.86 4.96 4.37
CA SER A 4 35.63 4.24 4.74
C SER A 4 35.22 4.53 6.19
N GLU A 5 36.19 4.78 7.07
CA GLU A 5 36.00 5.11 8.48
C GLU A 5 35.26 6.44 8.65
N ILE A 6 35.60 7.43 7.80
CA ILE A 6 34.94 8.74 7.79
C ILE A 6 33.51 8.59 7.27
N LEU A 7 33.32 7.80 6.21
CA LEU A 7 31.98 7.52 5.67
C LEU A 7 31.07 6.80 6.67
N ILE A 8 31.59 5.81 7.40
CA ILE A 8 30.84 5.11 8.46
C ILE A 8 30.43 6.09 9.56
N LYS A 9 31.33 7.00 9.98
CA LYS A 9 30.99 8.04 10.95
C LYS A 9 29.85 8.93 10.45
N ILE A 10 29.91 9.38 9.19
CA ILE A 10 28.84 10.17 8.57
C ILE A 10 27.52 9.37 8.51
N PHE A 11 27.58 8.12 8.08
CA PHE A 11 26.40 7.25 7.95
C PHE A 11 25.76 6.95 9.31
N SER A 12 26.55 6.90 10.38
CA SER A 12 26.06 6.70 11.76
C SER A 12 25.20 7.84 12.30
N CYS A 13 25.18 9.00 11.61
CA CYS A 13 24.33 10.14 11.92
C CYS A 13 23.01 10.13 11.13
N LEU A 14 22.87 9.26 10.13
CA LEU A 14 21.68 9.17 9.29
C LEU A 14 20.58 8.36 9.98
N ASP A 15 19.32 8.70 9.70
CA ASP A 15 18.19 7.87 10.06
C ASP A 15 18.09 6.65 9.14
N ALA A 16 17.32 5.63 9.57
CA ALA A 16 17.19 4.38 8.83
C ALA A 16 16.72 4.58 7.38
N ALA A 17 15.86 5.58 7.10
CA ALA A 17 15.37 5.80 5.74
C ALA A 17 16.48 6.38 4.85
N SER A 18 17.18 7.41 5.33
CA SER A 18 18.30 8.01 4.61
C SER A 18 19.44 7.01 4.39
N LEU A 19 19.71 6.13 5.36
CA LEU A 19 20.71 5.08 5.25
C LEU A 19 20.38 4.06 4.15
N LEU A 20 19.09 3.69 4.00
CA LEU A 20 18.65 2.87 2.87
C LEU A 20 18.87 3.58 1.53
N SER A 21 18.51 4.86 1.42
CA SER A 21 18.69 5.65 0.20
C SER A 21 20.16 5.79 -0.19
N VAL A 22 21.06 5.99 0.77
CA VAL A 22 22.51 6.04 0.54
C VAL A 22 23.04 4.72 -0.04
N GLY A 23 22.52 3.59 0.45
CA GLY A 23 22.87 2.27 -0.08
C GLY A 23 22.50 2.05 -1.54
N CYS A 24 21.59 2.85 -2.11
CA CYS A 24 21.21 2.77 -3.53
C CYS A 24 22.13 3.58 -4.46
N VAL A 25 23.09 4.35 -3.93
CA VAL A 25 23.91 5.27 -4.73
C VAL A 25 25.01 4.55 -5.50
N ASN A 26 25.77 3.66 -4.84
CA ASN A 26 26.83 2.86 -5.45
C ASN A 26 27.18 1.64 -4.58
N ASN A 27 27.96 0.71 -5.14
CA ASN A 27 28.30 -0.54 -4.45
C ASN A 27 29.09 -0.32 -3.14
N ARG A 28 30.02 0.64 -3.12
CA ARG A 28 30.78 0.97 -1.89
C ARG A 28 29.84 1.45 -0.79
N PHE A 29 28.90 2.34 -1.12
CA PHE A 29 27.93 2.87 -0.18
C PHE A 29 26.93 1.80 0.25
N TYR A 30 26.56 0.88 -0.64
CA TYR A 30 25.73 -0.28 -0.30
C TYR A 30 26.38 -1.11 0.81
N HIS A 31 27.66 -1.47 0.68
CA HIS A 31 28.37 -2.24 1.69
C HIS A 31 28.48 -1.47 3.02
N LEU A 32 28.90 -0.21 2.98
CA LEU A 32 29.06 0.63 4.18
C LEU A 32 27.71 0.93 4.85
N ALA A 33 26.63 1.11 4.09
CA ALA A 33 25.29 1.32 4.64
C ALA A 33 24.70 0.04 5.26
N ASN A 34 25.25 -1.14 4.98
CA ASN A 34 24.86 -2.41 5.60
C ASN A 34 25.72 -2.77 6.83
N ASP A 35 26.52 -1.82 7.33
CA ASP A 35 27.34 -2.01 8.52
C ASP A 35 26.51 -2.41 9.75
N ASN A 36 26.87 -3.54 10.37
CA ASN A 36 26.13 -4.10 11.50
C ASN A 36 26.19 -3.19 12.74
N GLY A 37 27.25 -2.40 12.92
CA GLY A 37 27.40 -1.46 14.04
C GLY A 37 26.38 -0.31 13.97
N ILE A 38 26.23 0.30 12.79
CA ILE A 38 25.23 1.36 12.56
C ILE A 38 23.81 0.82 12.81
N TRP A 39 23.47 -0.34 12.24
CA TRP A 39 22.13 -0.90 12.40
C TRP A 39 21.84 -1.39 13.81
N LEU A 40 22.82 -1.94 14.53
CA LEU A 40 22.64 -2.30 15.95
C LEU A 40 22.37 -1.06 16.81
N LYS A 41 23.06 0.05 16.54
CA LYS A 41 22.81 1.33 17.23
C LYS A 41 21.38 1.83 16.97
N ILE A 42 20.93 1.82 15.71
CA ILE A 42 19.56 2.19 15.33
C ILE A 42 18.55 1.27 16.03
N TYR A 43 18.74 -0.04 15.96
CA TYR A 43 17.89 -1.04 16.60
C TYR A 43 17.78 -0.81 18.09
N SER A 44 18.92 -0.62 18.76
CA SER A 44 18.97 -0.45 20.21
C SER A 44 18.30 0.84 20.66
N SER A 45 18.48 1.93 19.92
CA SER A 45 17.84 3.23 20.22
C SER A 45 16.31 3.18 20.18
N ARG A 46 15.74 2.31 19.32
CA ARG A 46 14.30 2.18 19.10
C ARG A 46 13.65 1.13 19.99
N PHE A 47 14.35 0.05 20.31
CA PHE A 47 13.75 -1.14 20.90
C PHE A 47 14.29 -1.54 22.28
N GLN A 48 15.34 -0.89 22.81
CA GLN A 48 15.76 -1.19 24.17
C GLN A 48 14.87 -0.49 25.22
N PRO A 49 14.50 -1.19 26.31
CA PRO A 49 13.79 -0.56 27.41
C PRO A 49 14.67 0.50 28.07
N LYS A 50 14.14 1.71 28.27
CA LYS A 50 14.83 2.85 28.93
C LYS A 50 15.47 2.49 30.29
N ARG A 51 15.05 1.39 30.94
CA ARG A 51 15.63 0.88 32.19
C ARG A 51 17.00 0.22 32.02
N ALA A 52 17.30 -0.41 30.88
CA ALA A 52 18.61 -1.03 30.62
C ALA A 52 19.70 0.02 30.36
N ALA A 53 19.36 1.11 29.68
CA ALA A 53 20.27 2.24 29.46
C ALA A 53 20.67 2.96 30.76
N ARG A 54 19.86 2.88 31.82
CA ARG A 54 20.18 3.45 33.14
C ARG A 54 21.15 2.56 33.95
N LYS A 55 21.16 1.24 33.72
CA LYS A 55 22.13 0.30 34.32
C LYS A 55 23.50 0.33 33.64
N MET A 56 23.58 0.60 32.34
CA MET A 56 24.86 0.68 31.62
C MET A 56 25.69 1.94 31.94
N LYS A 57 25.12 2.99 32.56
CA LYS A 57 25.89 4.17 32.97
C LYS A 57 26.75 3.93 34.22
N THR A 58 26.52 2.85 34.96
CA THR A 58 27.22 2.59 36.23
C THR A 58 28.35 1.57 36.11
N GLU A 59 28.51 0.92 34.96
CA GLU A 59 29.53 -0.12 34.71
C GLU A 59 30.42 0.20 33.50
N GLN A 60 30.62 1.49 33.21
CA GLN A 60 31.68 1.93 32.29
C GLN A 60 33.01 1.99 33.03
N THR A 61 33.58 0.84 33.40
CA THR A 61 35.03 0.78 33.65
C THR A 61 35.70 -0.49 33.13
N GLU A 62 35.05 -1.65 32.96
CA GLU A 62 35.83 -2.86 32.60
C GLU A 62 35.26 -3.83 31.54
N ALA A 63 34.11 -3.57 30.92
CA ALA A 63 33.55 -4.46 29.88
C ALA A 63 33.82 -3.97 28.44
N GLY A 64 35.09 -3.71 28.10
CA GLY A 64 35.49 -3.18 26.79
C GLY A 64 35.60 -4.20 25.64
N SER A 65 35.47 -5.51 25.88
CA SER A 65 35.89 -6.51 24.88
C SER A 65 34.88 -7.58 24.49
N LEU A 66 33.75 -7.75 25.20
CA LEU A 66 32.80 -8.85 24.93
C LEU A 66 31.66 -8.48 23.96
N GLY A 67 31.34 -7.19 23.80
CA GLY A 67 30.29 -6.74 22.87
C GLY A 67 30.71 -6.77 21.39
N CYS A 68 32.01 -6.60 21.11
CA CYS A 68 32.54 -6.56 19.74
C CYS A 68 32.69 -7.97 19.13
N ALA A 69 32.97 -8.99 19.95
CA ALA A 69 33.16 -10.36 19.46
C ALA A 69 31.88 -10.97 18.86
N ALA A 70 30.72 -10.75 19.48
CA ALA A 70 29.42 -11.22 18.98
C ALA A 70 28.88 -10.43 17.77
N LEU A 71 29.47 -9.26 17.48
CA LEU A 71 29.14 -8.40 16.34
C LEU A 71 29.83 -8.87 15.05
N CYS A 72 31.04 -9.43 15.17
CA CYS A 72 31.85 -9.86 14.02
C CYS A 72 31.39 -11.18 13.39
N ASP A 73 30.63 -12.01 14.12
CA ASP A 73 30.25 -13.37 13.67
C ASP A 73 28.95 -13.40 12.85
N ARG A 74 28.34 -12.25 12.59
CA ARG A 74 27.07 -12.14 11.85
C ARG A 74 27.30 -11.59 10.45
N ASN A 75 26.64 -12.19 9.48
CA ASN A 75 26.65 -11.74 8.09
C ASN A 75 26.35 -10.22 7.98
N PRO A 76 27.01 -9.50 7.06
CA PRO A 76 26.72 -8.08 6.81
C PRO A 76 25.23 -7.83 6.57
N GLY A 77 24.69 -6.75 7.16
CA GLY A 77 23.28 -6.40 7.04
C GLY A 77 22.31 -7.26 7.86
N TYR A 78 22.79 -8.11 8.77
CA TYR A 78 21.93 -8.87 9.69
C TYR A 78 21.00 -7.94 10.49
N TRP A 79 21.56 -6.92 11.16
CA TRP A 79 20.78 -6.03 12.02
C TRP A 79 19.81 -5.14 11.24
N LYS A 80 20.13 -4.86 9.96
CA LYS A 80 19.21 -4.20 9.02
C LYS A 80 17.97 -5.05 8.78
N LYS A 81 18.15 -6.35 8.49
CA LYS A 81 17.04 -7.29 8.27
C LYS A 81 16.18 -7.43 9.53
N GLU A 82 16.79 -7.61 10.69
CA GLU A 82 16.10 -7.68 11.97
C GLU A 82 15.31 -6.41 12.29
N TYR A 83 15.91 -5.24 12.06
CA TYR A 83 15.22 -3.96 12.28
C TYR A 83 13.99 -3.83 11.38
N ILE A 84 14.12 -4.12 10.09
CA ILE A 84 13.00 -4.05 9.13
C ILE A 84 11.92 -5.07 9.49
N ALA A 85 12.30 -6.32 9.79
CA ALA A 85 11.37 -7.38 10.19
C ALA A 85 10.56 -6.99 11.44
N LYS A 86 11.22 -6.42 12.45
CA LYS A 86 10.57 -5.97 13.69
C LYS A 86 9.61 -4.80 13.46
N GLN A 87 9.95 -3.87 12.56
CA GLN A 87 9.06 -2.78 12.15
C GLN A 87 7.81 -3.31 11.44
N ILE A 88 7.98 -4.23 10.49
CA ILE A 88 6.86 -4.87 9.78
C ILE A 88 5.96 -5.64 10.76
N ALA A 89 6.56 -6.42 11.67
CA ALA A 89 5.81 -7.16 12.69
C ALA A 89 4.99 -6.22 13.60
N ALA A 90 5.59 -5.11 14.06
CA ALA A 90 4.89 -4.13 14.89
C ALA A 90 3.70 -3.46 14.17
N VAL A 91 3.82 -3.20 12.86
CA VAL A 91 2.68 -2.73 12.04
C VAL A 91 1.61 -3.81 11.94
N LYS A 92 2.00 -5.04 11.59
CA LYS A 92 1.08 -6.18 11.44
C LYS A 92 0.28 -6.42 12.71
N THR A 93 0.92 -6.41 13.88
CA THR A 93 0.23 -6.58 15.17
C THR A 93 -0.80 -5.47 15.43
N ARG A 94 -0.45 -4.20 15.17
CA ARG A 94 -1.39 -3.07 15.34
C ARG A 94 -2.59 -3.18 14.41
N VAL A 95 -2.36 -3.55 13.15
CA VAL A 95 -3.42 -3.75 12.16
C VAL A 95 -4.32 -4.92 12.55
N MET A 96 -3.73 -6.05 12.94
CA MET A 96 -4.47 -7.25 13.36
C MET A 96 -5.43 -6.93 14.51
N GLN A 97 -4.99 -6.16 15.51
CA GLN A 97 -5.85 -5.73 16.63
C GLN A 97 -7.09 -4.93 16.20
N LEU A 98 -7.02 -4.23 15.06
CA LEU A 98 -8.13 -3.45 14.52
C LEU A 98 -9.04 -4.29 13.62
N VAL A 99 -8.51 -5.34 13.00
CA VAL A 99 -9.20 -6.18 12.01
C VAL A 99 -9.93 -7.38 12.65
N ILE A 100 -9.65 -7.71 13.91
CA ILE A 100 -10.29 -8.83 14.64
C ILE A 100 -11.81 -8.69 14.72
N SER A 101 -12.32 -7.48 14.94
CA SER A 101 -13.76 -7.26 15.06
C SER A 101 -14.39 -7.19 13.69
N LEU A 102 -15.23 -8.18 13.37
CA LEU A 102 -16.01 -8.21 12.14
C LEU A 102 -17.40 -7.62 12.38
N ASP A 103 -17.88 -6.91 11.37
CA ASP A 103 -19.22 -6.39 11.31
C ASP A 103 -20.18 -7.56 11.02
N PRO A 104 -21.21 -7.77 11.85
CA PRO A 104 -22.09 -8.93 11.74
C PRO A 104 -22.95 -8.89 10.47
N TYR A 105 -23.04 -7.76 9.78
CA TYR A 105 -23.92 -7.57 8.63
C TYR A 105 -23.19 -7.60 7.29
N THR A 106 -21.94 -7.14 7.27
CA THR A 106 -21.10 -7.11 6.07
C THR A 106 -20.02 -8.19 6.05
N GLY A 107 -19.72 -8.81 7.21
CA GLY A 107 -18.61 -9.74 7.37
C GLY A 107 -17.23 -9.07 7.22
N LEU A 108 -17.17 -7.74 7.15
CA LEU A 108 -15.96 -6.95 6.98
C LEU A 108 -15.46 -6.41 8.33
N PRO A 109 -14.17 -6.07 8.45
CA PRO A 109 -13.67 -5.51 9.70
C PRO A 109 -14.30 -4.15 10.04
N CYS A 110 -14.81 -3.98 11.26
CA CYS A 110 -15.49 -2.75 11.68
C CYS A 110 -14.59 -1.50 11.65
N LYS A 111 -13.26 -1.70 11.74
CA LYS A 111 -12.26 -0.63 11.89
C LYS A 111 -11.32 -0.54 10.69
N ASN A 112 -11.83 -0.78 9.47
CA ASN A 112 -11.03 -0.74 8.25
C ASN A 112 -10.29 0.60 8.06
N ARG A 113 -10.97 1.72 8.34
CA ARG A 113 -10.39 3.06 8.24
C ARG A 113 -9.21 3.24 9.21
N GLU A 114 -9.36 2.82 10.45
CA GLU A 114 -8.32 2.87 11.48
C GLU A 114 -7.18 1.92 11.13
N ALA A 115 -7.47 0.73 10.61
CA ALA A 115 -6.47 -0.25 10.19
C ALA A 115 -5.60 0.29 9.04
N ILE A 116 -6.22 0.90 8.03
CA ILE A 116 -5.53 1.56 6.92
C ILE A 116 -4.64 2.69 7.45
N LYS A 117 -5.18 3.58 8.30
CA LYS A 117 -4.40 4.67 8.91
C LYS A 117 -3.25 4.16 9.79
N ALA A 118 -3.47 3.13 10.60
CA ALA A 118 -2.46 2.56 11.50
C ALA A 118 -1.33 1.85 10.73
N SER A 119 -1.64 1.29 9.57
CA SER A 119 -0.64 0.71 8.67
C SER A 119 0.18 1.77 7.92
N GLY A 120 -0.40 2.95 7.71
CA GLY A 120 0.17 3.97 6.83
C GLY A 120 0.01 3.64 5.34
N LEU A 121 -0.88 2.69 5.01
CA LEU A 121 -1.19 2.33 3.64
C LEU A 121 -1.73 3.55 2.88
N SER A 122 -1.21 3.72 1.67
CA SER A 122 -1.65 4.72 0.71
C SER A 122 -1.75 4.09 -0.67
N TRP A 123 -2.29 4.80 -1.64
CA TRP A 123 -2.42 4.30 -3.01
C TRP A 123 -1.90 5.32 -4.00
N ILE A 124 -1.26 4.83 -5.05
CA ILE A 124 -0.75 5.63 -6.15
C ILE A 124 -1.20 5.02 -7.47
N ILE A 125 -1.32 5.86 -8.50
CA ILE A 125 -1.45 5.41 -9.88
C ILE A 125 -0.15 5.72 -10.62
N VAL A 126 0.26 4.79 -11.47
CA VAL A 126 1.38 4.95 -12.39
C VAL A 126 0.84 4.83 -13.80
N LEU A 127 0.93 5.92 -14.55
CA LEU A 127 0.60 5.95 -15.96
C LEU A 127 1.88 5.67 -16.75
N GLU A 128 1.83 4.72 -17.66
CA GLU A 128 2.94 4.37 -18.54
C GLU A 128 2.59 4.85 -19.95
N ASP A 129 3.51 5.57 -20.59
CA ASP A 129 3.36 5.94 -21.98
C ASP A 129 3.82 4.80 -22.92
N ARG A 130 3.53 4.94 -24.21
CA ARG A 130 3.98 4.01 -25.26
C ARG A 130 5.50 3.99 -25.47
N TYR A 131 6.22 4.94 -24.89
CA TYR A 131 7.68 5.10 -24.96
C TYR A 131 8.39 4.59 -23.69
N GLY A 132 7.65 4.01 -22.72
CA GLY A 132 8.16 3.47 -21.46
C GLY A 132 8.37 4.50 -20.34
N LYS A 133 8.00 5.77 -20.52
CA LYS A 133 8.04 6.79 -19.48
C LYS A 133 6.92 6.59 -18.48
N LYS A 134 7.26 6.67 -17.20
CA LYS A 134 6.32 6.49 -16.08
C LYS A 134 5.98 7.81 -15.42
N HIS A 135 4.69 8.07 -15.26
CA HIS A 135 4.13 9.23 -14.58
C HIS A 135 3.42 8.78 -13.31
N VAL A 136 3.94 9.18 -12.15
CA VAL A 136 3.42 8.74 -10.84
C VAL A 136 2.52 9.82 -10.24
N MET A 137 1.30 9.47 -9.87
CA MET A 137 0.38 10.34 -9.14
C MET A 137 0.22 9.83 -7.70
N GLU A 138 0.86 10.51 -6.75
CA GLU A 138 0.86 10.13 -5.34
C GLU A 138 -0.26 10.78 -4.53
N LYS A 139 -0.63 12.03 -4.88
CA LYS A 139 -1.64 12.78 -4.14
C LYS A 139 -3.03 12.31 -4.52
N ALA A 140 -3.73 11.73 -3.56
CA ALA A 140 -5.09 11.25 -3.73
C ALA A 140 -5.97 11.70 -2.56
N ASN A 141 -7.23 11.97 -2.84
CA ASN A 141 -8.25 12.16 -1.82
C ASN A 141 -8.92 10.83 -1.53
N LEU A 142 -8.99 10.46 -0.25
CA LEU A 142 -9.60 9.22 0.21
C LEU A 142 -10.98 9.50 0.79
N LEU A 143 -11.98 8.80 0.29
CA LEU A 143 -13.32 8.76 0.84
C LEU A 143 -13.59 7.35 1.36
N PHE A 144 -13.68 7.21 2.67
CA PHE A 144 -13.96 5.94 3.32
C PHE A 144 -15.48 5.74 3.39
N LYS A 145 -15.92 4.56 2.97
CA LYS A 145 -17.30 4.07 3.08
C LYS A 145 -17.34 2.86 4.01
N ASP A 146 -18.52 2.27 4.18
CA ASP A 146 -18.74 1.13 5.08
C ASP A 146 -18.11 -0.15 4.52
N THR A 147 -18.24 -0.37 3.22
CA THR A 147 -17.75 -1.60 2.54
C THR A 147 -16.57 -1.35 1.60
N SER A 148 -16.25 -0.08 1.30
CA SER A 148 -15.22 0.27 0.32
C SER A 148 -14.47 1.55 0.67
N VAL A 149 -13.37 1.79 -0.04
CA VAL A 149 -12.70 3.09 -0.09
C VAL A 149 -12.68 3.58 -1.52
N THR A 150 -13.13 4.82 -1.73
CA THR A 150 -13.00 5.52 -3.00
C THR A 150 -11.77 6.41 -2.96
N ILE A 151 -10.93 6.27 -3.98
CA ILE A 151 -9.67 7.01 -4.11
C ILE A 151 -9.79 7.90 -5.34
N LEU A 152 -9.65 9.20 -5.17
CA LEU A 152 -9.76 10.19 -6.23
C LEU A 152 -8.42 10.87 -6.49
N TRP A 153 -7.92 10.74 -7.70
CA TRP A 153 -6.78 11.49 -8.22
C TRP A 153 -7.28 12.57 -9.17
N TYR A 154 -6.86 13.81 -8.92
CA TYR A 154 -7.03 14.95 -9.81
C TYR A 154 -5.73 15.76 -9.77
N SER A 155 -5.32 16.26 -10.92
CA SER A 155 -4.07 17.00 -11.10
C SER A 155 -4.28 18.04 -12.19
N THR A 156 -3.49 19.11 -12.16
CA THR A 156 -3.39 20.06 -13.28
C THR A 156 -2.37 19.60 -14.32
N CYS A 157 -1.58 18.56 -14.02
CA CYS A 157 -0.47 18.09 -14.84
C CYS A 157 -0.65 16.61 -15.17
N TRP A 158 -1.67 16.29 -15.97
CA TRP A 158 -1.86 14.95 -16.50
C TRP A 158 -1.05 14.76 -17.80
N PRO A 159 -0.47 13.58 -18.03
CA PRO A 159 0.05 13.25 -19.36
C PRO A 159 -1.11 13.19 -20.37
N CYS A 160 -0.81 13.51 -21.63
CA CYS A 160 -1.76 13.42 -22.74
C CYS A 160 -2.26 11.98 -22.89
N LEU A 161 -3.56 11.78 -23.03
CA LEU A 161 -4.15 10.44 -23.11
C LEU A 161 -3.63 9.66 -24.33
N ASP A 162 -3.40 10.34 -25.45
CA ASP A 162 -2.98 9.72 -26.71
C ASP A 162 -1.64 9.00 -26.61
N ILE A 163 -0.75 9.43 -25.70
CA ILE A 163 0.55 8.78 -25.50
C ILE A 163 0.49 7.64 -24.48
N LEU A 164 -0.57 7.54 -23.67
CA LEU A 164 -0.69 6.56 -22.60
C LEU A 164 -1.03 5.17 -23.12
N SER A 165 -0.36 4.17 -22.55
CA SER A 165 -0.58 2.75 -22.87
C SER A 165 -1.35 2.04 -21.76
N SER A 166 -0.93 2.25 -20.51
CA SER A 166 -1.50 1.57 -19.35
C SER A 166 -1.56 2.45 -18.11
N LEU A 167 -2.48 2.09 -17.21
CA LEU A 167 -2.61 2.62 -15.86
C LEU A 167 -2.45 1.47 -14.88
N LYS A 168 -1.53 1.59 -13.95
CA LYS A 168 -1.30 0.61 -12.88
C LYS A 168 -1.64 1.23 -11.53
N LEU A 169 -2.51 0.56 -10.79
CA LEU A 169 -2.90 0.94 -9.43
C LEU A 169 -2.06 0.16 -8.42
N PHE A 170 -1.40 0.87 -7.51
CA PHE A 170 -0.56 0.27 -6.47
C PHE A 170 -1.04 0.61 -5.07
N GLY A 171 -0.99 -0.38 -4.19
CA GLY A 171 -0.95 -0.18 -2.75
C GLY A 171 0.49 0.11 -2.30
N VAL A 172 0.67 1.15 -1.48
CA VAL A 172 1.97 1.63 -1.03
C VAL A 172 2.04 1.58 0.49
N MET A 173 2.92 0.72 0.98
CA MET A 173 3.18 0.50 2.39
C MET A 173 4.52 1.13 2.80
N PRO A 174 4.55 2.11 3.72
CA PRO A 174 5.81 2.66 4.21
C PRO A 174 6.58 1.61 5.01
N LEU A 175 7.90 1.49 4.77
CA LEU A 175 8.74 0.58 5.56
C LEU A 175 8.91 1.03 7.01
N PHE A 176 8.83 2.35 7.25
CA PHE A 176 9.04 2.97 8.57
C PHE A 176 7.92 3.98 8.88
N PRO A 177 6.76 3.55 9.38
CA PRO A 177 5.63 4.47 9.63
C PRO A 177 5.88 5.44 10.80
N ASP A 178 6.67 5.04 11.78
CA ASP A 178 6.83 5.74 13.07
C ASP A 178 8.04 6.70 13.11
N GLN A 179 8.32 7.42 12.01
CA GLN A 179 9.27 8.54 12.09
C GLN A 179 8.53 9.84 11.82
N SER A 180 8.28 10.58 12.90
CA SER A 180 7.46 11.79 13.05
C SER A 180 8.05 13.06 12.43
N ARG A 181 8.72 12.95 11.27
CA ARG A 181 9.10 14.14 10.48
C ARG A 181 8.29 14.18 9.20
N ALA A 182 8.01 15.42 8.78
CA ALA A 182 7.21 15.78 7.61
C ALA A 182 7.45 14.85 6.40
N PRO A 183 6.42 14.59 5.57
CA PRO A 183 6.54 13.71 4.41
C PRO A 183 7.67 14.18 3.50
N ARG A 184 8.82 13.51 3.58
CA ARG A 184 9.91 13.70 2.64
C ARG A 184 9.56 12.93 1.36
N LYS A 185 9.71 13.58 0.21
CA LYS A 185 9.67 12.89 -1.09
C LYS A 185 10.65 11.71 -1.04
N ASN A 186 10.26 10.56 -1.58
CA ASN A 186 11.07 9.34 -1.71
C ASN A 186 11.35 8.56 -0.41
N ARG A 187 10.38 8.46 0.50
CA ARG A 187 10.51 7.54 1.65
C ARG A 187 10.59 6.08 1.15
N PRO A 188 11.45 5.22 1.71
CA PRO A 188 11.43 3.79 1.41
C PRO A 188 10.05 3.17 1.69
N HIS A 189 9.47 2.57 0.67
CA HIS A 189 8.15 1.97 0.70
C HIS A 189 8.14 0.68 -0.12
N ARG A 190 7.14 -0.16 0.13
CA ARG A 190 6.83 -1.34 -0.67
C ARG A 190 5.59 -1.04 -1.50
N CYS A 191 5.66 -1.30 -2.80
CA CYS A 191 4.51 -1.24 -3.69
C CYS A 191 3.97 -2.65 -3.97
N SER A 192 2.65 -2.76 -4.05
CA SER A 192 1.93 -3.97 -4.44
C SER A 192 0.96 -3.61 -5.56
N LEU A 193 1.07 -4.25 -6.73
CA LEU A 193 0.16 -4.06 -7.85
C LEU A 193 -1.22 -4.61 -7.46
N ILE A 194 -2.23 -3.76 -7.55
CA ILE A 194 -3.62 -4.11 -7.25
C ILE A 194 -4.37 -4.44 -8.55
N ALA A 195 -4.20 -3.60 -9.56
CA ALA A 195 -4.87 -3.75 -10.85
C ALA A 195 -4.07 -3.01 -11.94
N GLU A 196 -4.17 -3.53 -13.16
CA GLU A 196 -3.61 -2.94 -14.37
C GLU A 196 -4.73 -2.77 -15.39
N TYR A 197 -4.75 -1.61 -16.05
CA TYR A 197 -5.78 -1.22 -16.99
C TYR A 197 -5.11 -0.76 -18.28
N HIS A 198 -5.65 -1.21 -19.41
CA HIS A 198 -5.23 -0.72 -20.72
C HIS A 198 -5.96 0.58 -21.02
N LEU A 199 -5.19 1.64 -21.28
CA LEU A 199 -5.73 2.95 -21.64
C LEU A 199 -5.70 3.20 -23.16
N ALA A 200 -4.97 2.36 -23.91
CA ALA A 200 -4.95 2.43 -25.35
C ALA A 200 -6.39 2.34 -25.90
N ASN A 201 -6.76 3.30 -26.75
CA ASN A 201 -8.06 3.36 -27.41
C ASN A 201 -9.25 3.44 -26.44
N LEU A 202 -9.08 4.04 -25.25
CA LEU A 202 -10.17 4.19 -24.27
C LEU A 202 -11.46 4.76 -24.89
N THR A 203 -11.34 5.81 -25.69
CA THR A 203 -12.47 6.48 -26.36
C THR A 203 -13.08 5.67 -27.50
N GLU A 204 -12.33 4.74 -28.10
CA GLU A 204 -12.78 3.95 -29.26
C GLU A 204 -13.34 2.58 -28.85
N SER A 205 -12.76 1.98 -27.80
CA SER A 205 -13.04 0.60 -27.37
C SER A 205 -14.05 0.50 -26.23
N SER A 206 -14.29 1.58 -25.48
CA SER A 206 -15.18 1.58 -24.33
C SER A 206 -16.35 2.54 -24.49
N VAL A 207 -17.56 2.06 -24.18
CA VAL A 207 -18.77 2.88 -24.19
C VAL A 207 -18.73 3.82 -22.98
N ALA A 208 -18.90 5.11 -23.24
CA ALA A 208 -18.98 6.10 -22.18
C ALA A 208 -20.18 5.80 -21.27
N VAL A 209 -19.92 5.76 -19.97
CA VAL A 209 -20.91 5.47 -18.93
C VAL A 209 -21.88 6.63 -18.74
N GLY A 210 -21.38 7.85 -18.99
CA GLY A 210 -22.16 9.07 -18.90
C GLY A 210 -21.30 10.27 -19.29
N ALA A 211 -21.95 11.42 -19.49
CA ALA A 211 -21.26 12.66 -19.81
C ALA A 211 -22.07 13.87 -19.36
N ASP A 212 -21.38 14.96 -19.00
CA ASP A 212 -21.99 16.26 -18.74
C ASP A 212 -21.52 17.31 -19.78
N LYS A 213 -21.60 18.61 -19.49
CA LYS A 213 -21.15 19.65 -20.43
C LYS A 213 -19.64 19.68 -20.65
N LEU A 214 -18.84 19.22 -19.69
CA LEU A 214 -17.38 19.39 -19.66
C LEU A 214 -16.63 18.06 -19.71
N VAL A 215 -17.18 17.02 -19.09
CA VAL A 215 -16.52 15.75 -18.82
C VAL A 215 -17.30 14.59 -19.41
N GLN A 216 -16.58 13.61 -19.96
CA GLN A 216 -17.08 12.31 -20.36
C GLN A 216 -16.49 11.23 -19.45
N LEU A 217 -17.31 10.27 -19.02
CA LEU A 217 -16.95 9.25 -18.04
C LEU A 217 -16.81 7.87 -18.70
N PHE A 218 -15.74 7.18 -18.36
CA PHE A 218 -15.44 5.82 -18.80
C PHE A 218 -15.25 4.92 -17.58
N SER A 219 -15.83 3.73 -17.60
CA SER A 219 -15.63 2.70 -16.56
C SER A 219 -14.74 1.60 -17.08
N LEU A 220 -13.66 1.35 -16.35
CA LEU A 220 -12.70 0.30 -16.59
C LEU A 220 -12.77 -0.72 -15.45
N SER A 221 -12.98 -1.98 -15.83
CA SER A 221 -13.06 -3.07 -14.86
C SER A 221 -11.66 -3.55 -14.45
N PRO A 222 -11.43 -3.83 -13.15
CA PRO A 222 -12.38 -3.70 -12.05
C PRO A 222 -12.38 -2.30 -11.40
N GLY A 223 -13.56 -1.71 -11.21
CA GLY A 223 -13.79 -0.63 -10.24
C GLY A 223 -13.07 0.71 -10.49
N LEU A 224 -12.58 0.97 -11.70
CA LEU A 224 -11.90 2.22 -12.05
C LEU A 224 -12.80 3.10 -12.94
N LEU A 225 -12.90 4.37 -12.62
CA LEU A 225 -13.58 5.39 -13.39
C LEU A 225 -12.57 6.43 -13.87
N VAL A 226 -12.62 6.77 -15.14
CA VAL A 226 -11.78 7.80 -15.77
C VAL A 226 -12.68 8.87 -16.35
N GLY A 227 -12.50 10.11 -15.88
CA GLY A 227 -13.16 11.29 -16.45
C GLY A 227 -12.23 12.00 -17.42
N LEU A 228 -12.69 12.27 -18.64
CA LEU A 228 -11.96 13.00 -19.67
C LEU A 228 -12.64 14.34 -19.98
N TRP A 229 -11.86 15.39 -20.20
CA TRP A 229 -12.35 16.66 -20.71
C TRP A 229 -12.77 16.53 -22.17
N LYS A 230 -14.01 16.91 -22.50
CA LYS A 230 -14.57 16.79 -23.86
C LYS A 230 -13.81 17.58 -24.91
N GLU A 231 -13.29 18.76 -24.55
CA GLU A 231 -12.62 19.64 -25.51
C GLU A 231 -11.20 19.19 -25.89
N LYS A 232 -10.50 18.54 -24.96
CA LYS A 232 -9.05 18.28 -25.08
C LYS A 232 -8.67 16.81 -25.05
N ASN A 233 -9.63 15.91 -24.81
CA ASN A 233 -9.38 14.49 -24.58
C ASN A 233 -8.31 14.24 -23.48
N GLU A 234 -8.23 15.16 -22.52
CA GLU A 234 -7.28 15.10 -21.41
C GLU A 234 -7.94 14.48 -20.18
N ILE A 235 -7.16 13.77 -19.35
CA ILE A 235 -7.68 13.23 -18.09
C ILE A 235 -8.06 14.39 -17.17
N ALA A 236 -9.32 14.44 -16.76
CA ALA A 236 -9.80 15.34 -15.72
C ALA A 236 -9.50 14.75 -14.34
N PHE A 237 -9.91 13.50 -14.13
CA PHE A 237 -9.69 12.78 -12.90
C PHE A 237 -9.72 11.27 -13.12
N VAL A 238 -9.12 10.54 -12.18
CA VAL A 238 -9.21 9.09 -12.08
C VAL A 238 -9.77 8.76 -10.71
N MET A 239 -10.73 7.83 -10.65
CA MET A 239 -11.34 7.39 -9.40
C MET A 239 -11.31 5.86 -9.34
N ALA A 240 -10.75 5.29 -8.27
CA ALA A 240 -10.81 3.86 -8.02
C ALA A 240 -11.72 3.56 -6.82
N SER A 241 -12.64 2.62 -6.97
CA SER A 241 -13.43 2.09 -5.87
C SER A 241 -12.89 0.72 -5.48
N LEU A 242 -12.37 0.62 -4.25
CA LEU A 242 -11.76 -0.60 -3.74
C LEU A 242 -12.58 -1.13 -2.57
N HIS A 243 -13.22 -2.29 -2.76
CA HIS A 243 -13.90 -3.01 -1.69
C HIS A 243 -12.91 -3.46 -0.61
N TYR A 244 -13.31 -3.42 0.67
CA TYR A 244 -12.43 -3.76 1.79
C TYR A 244 -12.08 -5.24 1.88
N HIS A 245 -12.83 -6.12 1.21
CA HIS A 245 -12.51 -7.54 1.17
C HIS A 245 -11.06 -7.77 0.74
N GLN A 246 -10.26 -8.20 1.72
CA GLN A 246 -8.83 -8.48 1.60
C GLN A 246 -8.02 -7.33 0.97
N LEU A 247 -8.47 -6.08 1.17
CA LEU A 247 -7.84 -4.91 0.58
C LEU A 247 -6.42 -4.70 1.11
N LEU A 248 -6.21 -4.97 2.41
CA LEU A 248 -4.89 -4.86 3.05
C LEU A 248 -3.91 -5.87 2.43
N GLU A 249 -4.35 -7.11 2.23
CA GLU A 249 -3.57 -8.19 1.63
C GLU A 249 -3.22 -7.85 0.18
N ARG A 250 -4.22 -7.48 -0.63
CA ARG A 250 -4.02 -7.03 -2.03
C ARG A 250 -3.06 -5.86 -2.14
N SER A 251 -3.09 -4.95 -1.17
CA SER A 251 -2.26 -3.75 -1.15
C SER A 251 -0.86 -3.98 -0.55
N THR A 252 -0.55 -5.16 0.01
CA THR A 252 0.72 -5.39 0.73
C THR A 252 1.47 -6.65 0.34
N LEU A 253 0.78 -7.72 -0.03
CA LEU A 253 1.37 -9.03 -0.26
C LEU A 253 1.84 -9.25 -1.70
N GLY A 254 1.31 -8.48 -2.65
CA GLY A 254 1.74 -8.53 -4.05
C GLY A 254 3.14 -7.96 -4.26
N SER A 255 3.53 -7.94 -5.54
CA SER A 255 4.80 -7.36 -6.01
C SER A 255 4.52 -6.15 -6.91
N THR A 256 5.57 -5.50 -7.39
CA THR A 256 5.44 -4.38 -8.34
C THR A 256 4.98 -4.82 -9.73
N THR A 257 5.01 -6.11 -10.04
CA THR A 257 4.71 -6.66 -11.37
C THR A 257 3.63 -7.72 -11.35
N VAL A 258 3.34 -8.32 -10.20
CA VAL A 258 2.40 -9.42 -10.05
C VAL A 258 1.37 -9.06 -9.00
N GLN A 259 0.11 -9.13 -9.39
CA GLN A 259 -1.03 -8.93 -8.51
C GLN A 259 -1.10 -10.06 -7.47
N TYR A 260 -1.56 -9.73 -6.27
CA TYR A 260 -1.86 -10.75 -5.27
C TYR A 260 -3.15 -11.47 -5.66
N VAL A 261 -3.04 -12.75 -6.03
CA VAL A 261 -4.18 -13.60 -6.36
C VAL A 261 -4.68 -14.27 -5.08
N LEU A 262 -5.98 -14.14 -4.84
CA LEU A 262 -6.64 -14.73 -3.69
C LEU A 262 -6.84 -16.24 -3.92
N PRO A 263 -6.71 -17.07 -2.87
CA PRO A 263 -7.21 -18.44 -2.94
C PRO A 263 -8.70 -18.38 -3.31
N LEU A 264 -9.12 -19.13 -4.33
CA LEU A 264 -10.55 -19.25 -4.61
C LEU A 264 -11.23 -19.84 -3.36
N ASN A 265 -12.27 -19.17 -2.87
CA ASN A 265 -13.20 -19.80 -1.94
C ASN A 265 -13.83 -20.98 -2.67
N GLN A 266 -13.38 -22.20 -2.34
CA GLN A 266 -14.06 -23.40 -2.77
C GLN A 266 -15.33 -23.51 -1.93
N PRO A 267 -16.52 -23.59 -2.57
CA PRO A 267 -17.72 -23.87 -1.82
C PRO A 267 -17.55 -25.24 -1.14
N VAL A 268 -17.78 -25.32 0.17
CA VAL A 268 -17.88 -26.59 0.90
C VAL A 268 -18.94 -27.40 0.18
N LEU A 269 -18.73 -28.67 -0.18
CA LEU A 269 -19.75 -29.51 -0.83
C LEU A 269 -20.77 -30.02 0.22
N ASP A 270 -22.06 -29.93 -0.10
CA ASP A 270 -23.20 -30.37 0.72
C ASP A 270 -24.15 -31.12 -0.22
N ASP A 271 -24.78 -32.17 0.29
CA ASP A 271 -25.54 -33.13 -0.51
C ASP A 271 -27.02 -32.75 -0.69
N THR A 272 -27.43 -31.63 -0.09
CA THR A 272 -28.84 -31.32 0.12
C THR A 272 -29.43 -30.35 -0.91
N ASP A 273 -28.61 -29.65 -1.70
CA ASP A 273 -29.08 -28.58 -2.61
C ASP A 273 -28.64 -28.78 -4.09
N PRO A 274 -29.57 -28.94 -5.05
CA PRO A 274 -29.25 -29.04 -6.47
C PRO A 274 -28.74 -27.71 -7.09
N GLU A 275 -28.97 -26.55 -6.48
CA GLU A 275 -28.48 -25.23 -6.93
C GLU A 275 -27.36 -24.70 -6.02
N TYR A 276 -26.37 -25.55 -5.83
CA TYR A 276 -25.22 -25.35 -4.97
C TYR A 276 -24.64 -23.93 -4.96
N GLY A 277 -24.69 -23.28 -3.80
CA GLY A 277 -23.97 -22.05 -3.51
C GLY A 277 -24.63 -20.75 -3.95
N LEU A 278 -25.88 -20.74 -4.43
CA LEU A 278 -26.60 -19.53 -4.88
C LEU A 278 -27.69 -19.01 -3.90
N HIS A 279 -27.60 -19.36 -2.62
CA HIS A 279 -28.60 -19.03 -1.60
C HIS A 279 -28.03 -18.13 -0.48
N ASP A 280 -28.92 -17.35 0.13
CA ASP A 280 -28.69 -16.50 1.31
C ASP A 280 -27.61 -15.42 1.15
N TYR A 281 -27.51 -14.83 -0.05
CA TYR A 281 -26.61 -13.72 -0.27
C TYR A 281 -27.07 -12.43 0.41
N SER A 282 -26.11 -11.67 0.90
CA SER A 282 -26.31 -10.28 1.29
C SER A 282 -25.75 -9.35 0.21
N LEU A 283 -26.60 -8.48 -0.32
CA LEU A 283 -26.23 -7.44 -1.27
C LEU A 283 -26.24 -6.10 -0.57
N HIS A 284 -25.09 -5.43 -0.54
CA HIS A 284 -24.97 -4.06 -0.07
C HIS A 284 -24.80 -3.12 -1.27
N ILE A 285 -25.68 -2.13 -1.39
CA ILE A 285 -25.64 -1.11 -2.44
C ILE A 285 -25.37 0.24 -1.79
N ASP A 286 -24.25 0.86 -2.16
CA ASP A 286 -23.93 2.26 -1.83
C ASP A 286 -23.86 3.08 -3.14
N MET A 287 -24.74 4.06 -3.26
CA MET A 287 -24.73 5.08 -4.30
C MET A 287 -24.41 6.42 -3.66
N HIS A 288 -23.32 7.04 -4.08
CA HIS A 288 -22.86 8.28 -3.50
C HIS A 288 -22.27 9.24 -4.54
N GLY A 289 -22.40 10.52 -4.25
CA GLY A 289 -21.62 11.58 -4.86
C GLY A 289 -20.32 11.83 -4.09
N ARG A 290 -19.69 12.98 -4.35
CA ARG A 290 -18.46 13.38 -3.65
C ARG A 290 -18.71 13.75 -2.18
N THR A 291 -19.86 14.37 -1.89
CA THR A 291 -20.19 14.96 -0.59
C THR A 291 -21.46 14.41 0.04
N CYS A 292 -22.25 13.65 -0.70
CA CYS A 292 -23.52 13.10 -0.25
C CYS A 292 -23.63 11.62 -0.63
N THR A 293 -24.36 10.87 0.20
CA THR A 293 -24.80 9.51 -0.11
C THR A 293 -26.27 9.60 -0.53
N TYR A 294 -26.61 9.02 -1.67
CA TYR A 294 -27.96 9.02 -2.23
C TYR A 294 -28.74 7.77 -1.83
N LEU A 295 -28.06 6.62 -1.76
CA LEU A 295 -28.63 5.34 -1.36
C LEU A 295 -27.56 4.55 -0.62
N CYS A 296 -27.90 3.96 0.51
CA CYS A 296 -27.05 2.99 1.21
C CYS A 296 -27.98 1.96 1.85
N GLU A 297 -28.14 0.82 1.18
CA GLU A 297 -29.12 -0.20 1.56
C GLU A 297 -28.49 -1.59 1.54
N THR A 298 -28.97 -2.45 2.43
CA THR A 298 -28.50 -3.83 2.54
C THR A 298 -29.67 -4.78 2.43
N PHE A 299 -29.66 -5.61 1.39
CA PHE A 299 -30.64 -6.65 1.14
C PHE A 299 -30.05 -7.98 1.61
N ARG A 300 -30.85 -8.79 2.32
CA ARG A 300 -30.42 -10.10 2.84
C ARG A 300 -31.28 -11.21 2.26
N SER A 301 -30.78 -12.43 2.40
CA SER A 301 -31.47 -13.64 2.01
C SER A 301 -31.89 -13.64 0.54
N LEU A 302 -31.01 -13.07 -0.29
CA LEU A 302 -31.16 -13.13 -1.74
C LEU A 302 -30.78 -14.51 -2.24
N PHE A 303 -31.53 -15.01 -3.21
CA PHE A 303 -31.28 -16.27 -3.87
C PHE A 303 -31.32 -16.07 -5.39
N CYS A 304 -30.39 -16.71 -6.10
CA CYS A 304 -30.37 -16.69 -7.55
C CYS A 304 -30.81 -18.07 -8.06
N ARG A 305 -31.92 -18.13 -8.80
CA ARG A 305 -32.31 -19.35 -9.50
C ARG A 305 -31.56 -19.47 -10.81
N LYS A 306 -31.06 -20.66 -11.13
CA LYS A 306 -30.36 -20.90 -12.40
C LYS A 306 -31.38 -21.00 -13.55
N GLY A 307 -31.83 -19.86 -14.08
CA GLY A 307 -32.74 -19.83 -15.24
C GLY A 307 -33.62 -18.60 -15.43
N GLY A 308 -33.37 -17.49 -14.73
CA GLY A 308 -34.15 -16.25 -14.90
C GLY A 308 -33.38 -15.15 -15.63
N VAL A 309 -33.50 -15.09 -16.95
CA VAL A 309 -33.50 -13.82 -17.70
C VAL A 309 -34.87 -13.73 -18.37
#